data_AF-A0A955H270-F1
#
_entry.id   AF-A0A955H270-F1
#
_cell.length_a   1.000
_cell.length_b   1.000
_cell.length_c   1.000
_cell.angle_alpha   90.00
_cell.angle_beta   90.00
_cell.angle_gamma   90.00
#
_symmetry.space_group_name_H-M   'P 1'
#
loop_
_entity.id
_entity.type
_entity.pdbx_description
1 polymer ?
#
loop_
_entity_poly.entity_id
_entity_poly.type
_entity_poly.pdbx_seq_one_letter_code
_entity_poly.pdbx_strand_id
1 'polypeptide(L)'
;GASMAHINELIDKNVLKGSDKAITTPLIYIPRHGRKDGEPVTLIDTQAGPLWYSKRLVKDEYIRTIRGINTRFDADDGGTPKRPPKSAPKPPFGDGTSSSSSSSSSSSNQIPSEANASGGKPPDDPPPKLPDPTEIIFGYGVPMLTSAGATDKQARSFLGMLRKMHTDQAVIGKLRECMKAKPLQPLEWLAAALPPNSISKHAGFESKNYR
;
A
#
# COMPACT_ATOMS: atom_id res chain seq x y z
N GLY A 1 -34.79 2.34 -31.31
CA GLY A 1 -33.47 3.01 -31.19
C GLY A 1 -33.63 4.32 -30.43
N ALA A 2 -32.54 4.88 -29.91
CA ALA A 2 -32.58 6.22 -29.30
C ALA A 2 -32.85 7.30 -30.37
N SER A 3 -33.47 8.42 -29.98
CA SER A 3 -33.65 9.56 -30.88
C SER A 3 -32.32 10.26 -31.15
N MET A 4 -32.16 10.86 -32.33
CA MET A 4 -30.96 11.65 -32.67
C MET A 4 -30.77 12.84 -31.72
N ALA A 5 -31.86 13.41 -31.21
CA ALA A 5 -31.80 14.48 -30.21
C ALA A 5 -31.11 14.02 -28.91
N HIS A 6 -31.47 12.84 -28.39
CA HIS A 6 -30.80 12.28 -27.21
C HIS A 6 -29.35 11.90 -27.48
N ILE A 7 -29.04 11.39 -28.68
CA ILE A 7 -27.65 11.07 -29.07
C ILE A 7 -26.81 12.35 -29.08
N ASN A 8 -27.30 13.43 -29.69
CA ASN A 8 -26.61 14.72 -29.72
C ASN A 8 -26.41 15.27 -28.31
N GLU A 9 -27.42 15.17 -27.45
CA GLU A 9 -27.29 15.57 -26.04
C GLU A 9 -26.16 14.83 -25.31
N LEU A 10 -25.99 13.52 -25.57
CA LEU A 10 -24.89 12.74 -25.00
C LEU A 10 -23.52 13.11 -25.57
N ILE A 11 -23.46 13.53 -26.84
CA ILE A 11 -22.23 14.03 -27.48
C ILE A 11 -21.82 15.36 -26.87
N ASP A 12 -22.78 16.28 -26.69
CA ASP A 12 -22.59 17.60 -26.09
C ASP A 12 -22.10 17.48 -24.65
N LYS A 13 -22.70 16.55 -23.90
CA LYS A 13 -22.28 16.18 -22.54
C LYS A 13 -20.95 15.41 -22.49
N ASN A 14 -20.29 15.17 -23.63
CA ASN A 14 -19.04 14.42 -23.74
C ASN A 14 -19.12 12.98 -23.19
N VAL A 15 -20.32 12.42 -23.07
CA VAL A 15 -20.56 11.05 -22.60
C VAL A 15 -20.31 10.06 -23.73
N LEU A 16 -20.82 10.40 -24.91
CA LEU A 16 -20.71 9.61 -26.13
C LEU A 16 -19.76 10.31 -27.12
N LYS A 17 -18.94 9.53 -27.80
CA LYS A 17 -18.03 9.98 -28.86
C LYS A 17 -18.08 9.00 -30.01
N GLY A 18 -17.80 9.48 -31.21
CA GLY A 18 -17.85 8.66 -32.40
C GLY A 18 -18.46 9.38 -33.58
N SER A 19 -18.46 8.70 -34.71
CA SER A 19 -19.22 9.09 -35.89
C SER A 19 -19.46 7.87 -36.76
N ASP A 20 -20.38 7.97 -37.72
CA ASP A 20 -20.63 6.90 -38.69
C ASP A 20 -19.59 6.82 -39.81
N LYS A 21 -18.71 7.83 -39.93
CA LYS A 21 -17.75 7.93 -41.04
C LYS A 21 -16.33 7.58 -40.62
N ALA A 22 -15.85 8.21 -39.55
CA ALA A 22 -14.49 8.02 -39.04
C ALA A 22 -14.32 8.63 -37.63
N ILE A 23 -13.36 8.10 -36.88
CA ILE A 23 -12.84 8.73 -35.67
C ILE A 23 -11.66 9.61 -36.04
N THR A 24 -11.84 10.92 -35.93
CA THR A 24 -10.79 11.92 -36.21
C THR A 24 -9.94 12.27 -35.00
N THR A 25 -10.46 12.04 -33.79
CA THR A 25 -9.77 12.37 -32.53
C THR A 25 -9.51 11.10 -31.72
N PRO A 26 -8.23 10.77 -31.44
CA PRO A 26 -7.91 9.61 -30.63
C PRO A 26 -8.37 9.82 -29.18
N LEU A 27 -8.83 8.74 -28.54
CA LEU A 27 -9.15 8.76 -27.12
C LEU A 27 -7.88 8.47 -26.32
N ILE A 28 -7.27 9.53 -25.76
CA ILE A 28 -6.09 9.41 -24.90
C ILE A 28 -6.52 9.47 -23.43
N TYR A 29 -6.01 8.54 -22.63
CA TYR A 29 -6.14 8.51 -21.17
C TYR A 29 -4.77 8.73 -20.54
N ILE A 30 -4.68 9.69 -19.62
CA ILE A 30 -3.46 9.96 -18.86
C ILE A 30 -3.69 9.40 -17.45
N PRO A 31 -3.09 8.25 -17.09
CA PRO A 31 -3.19 7.71 -15.74
C PRO A 31 -2.57 8.70 -14.76
N ARG A 32 -3.23 8.93 -13.63
CA ARG A 32 -2.74 9.88 -12.63
C ARG A 32 -2.57 9.19 -11.28
N HIS A 33 -1.36 9.25 -10.72
CA HIS A 33 -1.05 8.64 -9.43
C HIS A 33 -0.20 9.61 -8.58
N GLY A 34 -0.56 9.77 -7.30
CA GLY A 34 0.25 10.54 -6.35
C GLY A 34 0.53 11.99 -6.81
N ARG A 35 -0.45 12.63 -7.46
CA ARG A 35 -0.38 13.97 -8.08
C ARG A 35 0.53 14.09 -9.31
N LYS A 36 1.09 12.99 -9.82
CA LYS A 36 1.84 12.96 -11.07
C LYS A 36 1.00 12.37 -12.19
N ASP A 37 1.10 12.98 -13.35
CA ASP A 37 0.57 12.42 -14.59
C ASP A 37 1.56 11.35 -15.08
N GLY A 38 1.03 10.18 -15.40
CA GLY A 38 1.77 9.06 -15.97
C GLY A 38 1.83 9.16 -17.49
N GLU A 39 2.32 8.09 -18.10
CA GLU A 39 2.42 8.01 -19.55
C GLU A 39 1.02 8.04 -20.20
N PRO A 40 0.76 8.92 -21.17
CA PRO A 40 -0.49 8.92 -21.92
C PRO A 40 -0.68 7.61 -22.67
N VAL A 41 -1.84 6.97 -22.47
CA VAL A 41 -2.22 5.73 -23.12
C VAL A 41 -3.34 6.00 -24.11
N THR A 42 -3.11 5.68 -25.38
CA THR A 42 -4.14 5.75 -26.41
C THR A 42 -5.07 4.55 -26.28
N LEU A 43 -6.33 4.80 -25.96
CA LEU A 43 -7.35 3.76 -25.78
C LEU A 43 -8.07 3.44 -27.10
N ILE A 44 -8.26 4.45 -27.94
CA ILE A 44 -8.87 4.32 -29.27
C ILE A 44 -8.07 5.19 -30.22
N ASP A 45 -7.52 4.58 -31.27
CA ASP A 45 -6.79 5.26 -32.33
C ASP A 45 -7.74 5.93 -33.34
N THR A 46 -7.18 6.83 -34.15
CA THR A 46 -7.90 7.36 -35.31
C THR A 46 -8.10 6.25 -36.34
N GLN A 47 -9.35 5.97 -36.67
CA GLN A 47 -9.68 4.91 -37.62
C GLN A 47 -10.87 5.31 -38.49
N ALA A 48 -10.88 4.83 -39.72
CA ALA A 48 -12.00 4.98 -40.64
C ALA A 48 -13.11 3.98 -40.30
N GLY A 49 -14.36 4.37 -40.55
CA GLY A 49 -15.54 3.56 -40.32
C GLY A 49 -16.43 4.01 -39.16
N PRO A 50 -17.62 3.42 -39.05
CA PRO A 50 -18.58 3.76 -38.01
C PRO A 50 -18.12 3.19 -36.66
N LEU A 51 -17.87 4.06 -35.70
CA LEU A 51 -17.61 3.64 -34.32
C LEU A 51 -18.16 4.69 -33.35
N TRP A 52 -19.04 4.22 -32.46
CA TRP A 52 -19.60 4.98 -31.35
C TRP A 52 -19.20 4.33 -30.03
N TYR A 53 -18.69 5.12 -29.10
CA TYR A 53 -18.20 4.65 -27.82
C TYR A 53 -18.52 5.62 -26.68
N SER A 54 -18.78 5.08 -25.50
CA SER A 54 -18.86 5.89 -24.28
C SER A 54 -17.46 6.09 -23.71
N LYS A 55 -17.05 7.36 -23.59
CA LYS A 55 -15.72 7.72 -23.07
C LYS A 55 -15.48 7.16 -21.66
N ARG A 56 -16.52 7.14 -20.81
CA ARG A 56 -16.44 6.62 -19.44
C ARG A 56 -16.31 5.10 -19.44
N LEU A 57 -17.11 4.39 -20.23
CA LEU A 57 -17.04 2.92 -20.28
C LEU A 57 -15.66 2.44 -20.74
N VAL A 58 -15.13 3.03 -21.82
CA VAL A 58 -13.82 2.66 -22.36
C VAL A 58 -12.70 2.88 -21.32
N LYS A 59 -12.69 4.04 -20.66
CA LYS A 59 -11.73 4.32 -19.58
C LYS A 59 -11.88 3.37 -18.40
N ASP A 60 -13.10 3.05 -18.03
CA ASP A 60 -13.37 2.22 -16.86
C ASP A 60 -12.99 0.78 -17.08
N GLU A 61 -13.24 0.23 -18.28
CA GLU A 61 -12.75 -1.09 -18.67
C GLU A 61 -11.22 -1.14 -18.68
N TYR A 62 -10.56 -0.11 -19.21
CA TYR A 62 -9.10 -0.02 -19.16
C TYR A 62 -8.59 -0.04 -17.70
N ILE A 63 -9.15 0.80 -16.84
CA ILE A 63 -8.76 0.87 -15.42
C ILE A 63 -9.06 -0.45 -14.70
N ARG A 64 -10.22 -1.07 -14.95
CA ARG A 64 -10.58 -2.38 -14.40
C ARG A 64 -9.60 -3.46 -14.83
N THR A 65 -9.28 -3.51 -16.13
CA THR A 65 -8.34 -4.47 -16.70
C THR A 65 -6.96 -4.34 -16.06
N ILE A 66 -6.39 -3.14 -16.00
CA ILE A 66 -5.06 -2.93 -15.40
C ILE A 66 -5.05 -3.24 -13.90
N ARG A 67 -6.09 -2.85 -13.14
CA ARG A 67 -6.20 -3.18 -11.70
C ARG A 67 -6.40 -4.67 -11.47
N GLY A 68 -7.19 -5.32 -12.33
CA GLY A 68 -7.43 -6.76 -12.30
C GLY A 68 -6.17 -7.56 -12.63
N ILE A 69 -5.43 -7.18 -13.68
CA ILE A 69 -4.14 -7.79 -14.04
C ILE A 69 -3.14 -7.66 -12.89
N ASN A 70 -3.03 -6.47 -12.28
CA ASN A 70 -2.10 -6.26 -11.17
C ASN A 70 -2.50 -6.96 -9.85
N THR A 71 -3.68 -7.60 -9.80
CA THR A 71 -4.17 -8.34 -8.62
C THR A 71 -4.42 -9.83 -8.90
N ARG A 72 -4.36 -10.26 -10.17
CA ARG A 72 -4.52 -11.65 -10.57
C ARG A 72 -3.15 -12.30 -10.53
N PHE A 73 -2.95 -13.10 -9.48
CA PHE A 73 -1.83 -14.04 -9.30
C PHE A 73 -1.22 -14.50 -10.63
N ASP A 74 0.11 -14.37 -10.74
CA ASP A 74 0.91 -14.81 -11.90
C ASP A 74 0.53 -16.24 -12.30
N ALA A 75 -0.29 -16.36 -13.34
CA ALA A 75 -0.46 -17.58 -14.10
C ALA A 75 0.55 -17.52 -15.24
N ASP A 76 1.66 -18.21 -15.00
CA ASP A 76 2.62 -18.81 -15.92
C ASP A 76 2.29 -18.67 -17.43
N ASP A 77 3.08 -17.86 -18.15
CA ASP A 77 3.66 -18.24 -19.45
C ASP A 77 4.67 -17.18 -19.98
N GLY A 78 5.97 -17.50 -19.87
CA GLY A 78 6.98 -17.23 -20.89
C GLY A 78 7.74 -15.87 -20.97
N GLY A 79 8.80 -15.69 -20.15
CA GLY A 79 9.91 -14.74 -20.45
C GLY A 79 10.70 -14.23 -19.22
N THR A 80 11.83 -14.85 -18.90
CA THR A 80 12.66 -14.80 -17.66
C THR A 80 13.50 -13.49 -17.42
N PRO A 81 14.15 -13.21 -16.24
CA PRO A 81 14.61 -14.16 -15.20
C PRO A 81 14.33 -13.87 -13.71
N LYS A 82 13.75 -14.89 -13.06
CA LYS A 82 14.11 -15.59 -11.80
C LYS A 82 14.70 -14.80 -10.62
N ARG A 83 13.91 -14.71 -9.54
CA ARG A 83 14.39 -14.79 -8.14
C ARG A 83 13.80 -16.06 -7.50
N PRO A 84 14.55 -16.79 -6.65
CA PRO A 84 14.18 -18.14 -6.24
C PRO A 84 13.02 -18.17 -5.23
N PRO A 85 12.11 -19.16 -5.30
CA PRO A 85 10.97 -19.29 -4.39
C PRO A 85 11.38 -19.94 -3.06
N LYS A 86 10.95 -19.35 -1.93
CA LYS A 86 10.99 -20.01 -0.61
C LYS A 86 9.69 -20.81 -0.47
N SER A 87 9.85 -22.14 -0.37
CA SER A 87 8.89 -23.21 -0.05
C SER A 87 7.47 -22.83 0.42
N ALA A 88 6.48 -23.39 -0.27
CA ALA A 88 5.05 -23.32 0.04
C ALA A 88 4.69 -23.91 1.43
N PRO A 89 3.68 -23.36 2.13
CA PRO A 89 3.09 -24.01 3.30
C PRO A 89 2.05 -25.06 2.88
N LYS A 90 2.04 -26.18 3.61
CA LYS A 90 1.17 -27.36 3.44
C LYS A 90 -0.32 -27.04 3.66
N PRO A 91 -1.26 -27.81 3.06
CA PRO A 91 -2.70 -27.65 3.33
C PRO A 91 -3.05 -28.09 4.77
N PRO A 92 -3.96 -27.39 5.48
CA PRO A 92 -4.44 -27.87 6.78
C PRO A 92 -5.51 -28.94 6.57
N PHE A 93 -5.13 -30.21 6.75
CA PHE A 93 -6.07 -31.27 7.08
C PHE A 93 -6.36 -31.20 8.58
N GLY A 94 -7.64 -31.28 8.93
CA GLY A 94 -8.17 -30.97 10.24
C GLY A 94 -7.98 -32.01 11.33
N ASP A 95 -8.46 -31.58 12.50
CA ASP A 95 -9.06 -32.31 13.62
C ASP A 95 -8.36 -33.54 14.19
N GLY A 96 -8.10 -33.51 15.50
CA GLY A 96 -7.94 -34.74 16.27
C GLY A 96 -7.10 -34.62 17.51
N THR A 97 -7.78 -34.55 18.64
CA THR A 97 -7.29 -34.63 20.01
C THR A 97 -6.50 -35.91 20.34
N SER A 98 -5.80 -35.83 21.47
CA SER A 98 -5.48 -36.91 22.44
C SER A 98 -4.22 -37.79 22.24
N SER A 99 -3.30 -37.57 23.18
CA SER A 99 -2.73 -38.56 24.12
C SER A 99 -1.96 -39.79 23.62
N SER A 100 -0.82 -39.97 24.30
CA SER A 100 -0.22 -41.23 24.80
C SER A 100 1.00 -41.81 24.06
N SER A 101 2.15 -41.55 24.70
CA SER A 101 3.14 -42.53 25.22
C SER A 101 4.06 -43.37 24.32
N SER A 102 5.35 -43.29 24.71
CA SER A 102 6.43 -44.31 24.74
C SER A 102 7.04 -44.74 23.39
N SER A 103 8.37 -44.90 23.24
CA SER A 103 9.49 -45.01 24.20
C SER A 103 10.85 -44.98 23.51
N SER A 104 11.88 -44.58 24.29
CA SER A 104 13.31 -45.02 24.28
C SER A 104 14.15 -44.78 23.02
N SER A 105 15.41 -44.33 23.08
CA SER A 105 16.37 -44.11 24.16
C SER A 105 17.68 -43.61 23.53
N SER A 106 18.34 -42.60 24.10
CA SER A 106 19.79 -42.60 24.32
C SER A 106 20.24 -41.28 24.94
N SER A 107 20.48 -41.36 26.25
CA SER A 107 21.52 -40.71 27.05
C SER A 107 22.45 -39.71 26.34
N SER A 108 22.51 -38.47 26.84
CA SER A 108 23.69 -37.98 27.57
C SER A 108 23.49 -36.54 28.06
N ASN A 109 23.75 -36.43 29.35
CA ASN A 109 23.97 -35.29 30.22
C ASN A 109 24.62 -34.05 29.55
N GLN A 110 24.23 -32.83 29.98
CA GLN A 110 25.10 -31.77 30.55
C GLN A 110 24.48 -30.36 30.38
N ILE A 111 24.16 -29.73 31.51
CA ILE A 111 24.15 -28.26 31.66
C ILE A 111 25.61 -27.86 31.92
N PRO A 112 26.11 -26.76 31.35
CA PRO A 112 26.56 -25.69 32.26
C PRO A 112 26.25 -24.27 31.79
N SER A 113 25.97 -23.46 32.81
CA SER A 113 26.24 -22.05 33.06
C SER A 113 27.13 -21.23 32.13
N GLU A 114 26.74 -19.95 32.05
CA GLU A 114 27.54 -18.71 32.18
C GLU A 114 28.67 -18.31 31.20
N ALA A 115 28.53 -17.04 30.77
CA ALA A 115 29.53 -15.96 30.75
C ALA A 115 30.79 -16.00 29.86
N ASN A 116 30.87 -14.89 29.08
CA ASN A 116 32.05 -14.11 28.70
C ASN A 116 33.05 -14.62 27.66
N ALA A 117 33.36 -13.74 26.68
CA ALA A 117 34.72 -13.58 26.16
C ALA A 117 34.91 -12.15 25.61
N SER A 118 35.79 -11.40 26.30
CA SER A 118 36.29 -10.06 26.00
C SER A 118 37.43 -10.10 24.98
N GLY A 119 37.68 -8.98 24.27
CA GLY A 119 39.05 -8.67 23.80
C GLY A 119 39.22 -7.97 22.46
N GLY A 120 38.82 -6.69 22.35
CA GLY A 120 39.29 -5.78 21.29
C GLY A 120 39.29 -4.32 21.81
N LYS A 121 40.46 -3.67 21.85
CA LYS A 121 40.76 -2.36 22.45
C LYS A 121 40.03 -1.17 21.73
N PRO A 122 39.74 -0.03 22.40
CA PRO A 122 38.53 0.76 22.15
C PRO A 122 38.73 1.94 21.19
N PRO A 123 37.63 2.39 20.55
CA PRO A 123 37.38 3.81 20.36
C PRO A 123 36.03 4.19 21.00
N ASP A 124 36.09 5.04 22.01
CA ASP A 124 35.03 5.89 22.55
C ASP A 124 33.60 5.32 22.55
N ASP A 125 33.26 4.58 23.62
CA ASP A 125 31.88 4.21 23.92
C ASP A 125 31.00 5.47 24.03
N PRO A 126 30.01 5.70 23.14
CA PRO A 126 28.94 6.63 23.45
C PRO A 126 28.04 5.99 24.53
N PRO A 127 27.43 6.80 25.40
CA PRO A 127 26.68 6.34 26.57
C PRO A 127 25.52 5.41 26.16
N PRO A 128 25.00 4.56 27.09
CA PRO A 128 23.95 3.59 26.82
C PRO A 128 22.83 4.24 26.02
N LYS A 129 22.69 3.84 24.75
CA LYS A 129 21.66 4.37 23.86
C LYS A 129 20.31 3.98 24.46
N LEU A 130 19.66 4.97 25.07
CA LEU A 130 18.22 4.99 25.33
C LEU A 130 17.53 4.38 24.10
N PRO A 131 16.55 3.47 24.28
CA PRO A 131 15.91 2.79 23.15
C PRO A 131 15.47 3.83 22.12
N ASP A 132 15.96 3.68 20.88
CA ASP A 132 15.71 4.65 19.81
C ASP A 132 14.19 4.78 19.65
N PRO A 133 13.63 6.00 19.75
CA PRO A 133 12.21 6.23 19.53
C PRO A 133 11.69 5.57 18.24
N THR A 134 12.53 5.44 17.22
CA THR A 134 12.27 4.69 15.98
C THR A 134 11.92 3.23 16.24
N GLU A 135 12.75 2.51 17.01
CA GLU A 135 12.57 1.09 17.30
C GLU A 135 11.30 0.86 18.14
N ILE A 136 11.00 1.77 19.07
CA ILE A 136 9.77 1.73 19.86
C ILE A 136 8.54 1.91 18.96
N ILE A 137 8.53 2.92 18.09
CA ILE A 137 7.37 3.22 17.24
C ILE A 137 7.10 2.10 16.24
N PHE A 138 8.13 1.63 15.53
CA PHE A 138 7.93 0.56 14.54
C PHE A 138 7.80 -0.82 15.18
N GLY A 139 8.55 -1.11 16.24
CA GLY A 139 8.50 -2.38 16.95
C GLY A 139 7.13 -2.68 17.55
N TYR A 140 6.47 -1.68 18.13
CA TYR A 140 5.12 -1.85 18.68
C TYR A 140 4.01 -1.53 17.68
N GLY A 141 4.21 -0.52 16.84
CA GLY A 141 3.14 -0.03 15.95
C GLY A 141 2.88 -0.95 14.76
N VAL A 142 3.91 -1.53 14.16
CA VAL A 142 3.75 -2.37 12.97
C VAL A 142 2.96 -3.65 13.28
N PRO A 143 3.27 -4.43 14.33
CA PRO A 143 2.48 -5.61 14.68
C PRO A 143 1.03 -5.27 15.05
N MET A 144 0.81 -4.16 15.76
CA MET A 144 -0.53 -3.73 16.19
C MET A 144 -1.43 -3.36 15.00
N LEU A 145 -0.88 -2.66 14.00
CA LEU A 145 -1.65 -2.30 12.81
C LEU A 145 -1.85 -3.50 11.88
N THR A 146 -0.86 -4.40 11.81
CA THR A 146 -0.94 -5.61 10.99
C THR A 146 -1.94 -6.60 11.54
N SER A 147 -2.01 -6.77 12.87
CA SER A 147 -3.04 -7.61 13.51
C SER A 147 -4.46 -7.06 13.31
N ALA A 148 -4.60 -5.75 13.09
CA ALA A 148 -5.85 -5.11 12.74
C ALA A 148 -6.19 -5.13 11.23
N GLY A 149 -5.38 -5.82 10.41
CA GLY A 149 -5.62 -6.01 8.98
C GLY A 149 -4.91 -5.03 8.04
N ALA A 150 -4.07 -4.12 8.55
CA ALA A 150 -3.22 -3.31 7.69
C ALA A 150 -2.05 -4.14 7.13
N THR A 151 -1.57 -3.79 5.93
CA THR A 151 -0.33 -4.41 5.42
C THR A 151 0.90 -3.82 6.10
N ASP A 152 1.98 -4.60 6.27
CA ASP A 152 3.25 -4.13 6.88
C ASP A 152 3.76 -2.84 6.20
N LYS A 153 3.67 -2.78 4.86
CA LYS A 153 4.04 -1.61 4.07
C LYS A 153 3.20 -0.38 4.43
N GLN A 154 1.88 -0.54 4.58
CA GLN A 154 0.99 0.55 4.97
C GLN A 154 1.25 0.98 6.42
N ALA A 155 1.43 0.04 7.35
CA ALA A 155 1.72 0.32 8.75
C ALA A 155 3.03 1.14 8.92
N ARG A 156 4.10 0.72 8.25
CA ARG A 156 5.39 1.45 8.26
C ARG A 156 5.27 2.83 7.62
N SER A 157 4.57 2.94 6.49
CA SER A 157 4.36 4.24 5.82
C SER A 157 3.54 5.20 6.68
N PHE A 158 2.51 4.70 7.37
CA PHE A 158 1.64 5.49 8.24
C PHE A 158 2.39 5.97 9.48
N LEU A 159 3.10 5.09 10.18
CA LEU A 159 3.92 5.45 11.34
C LEU A 159 5.05 6.41 10.97
N GLY A 160 5.70 6.21 9.81
CA GLY A 160 6.69 7.13 9.28
C GLY A 160 6.12 8.51 8.95
N MET A 161 4.85 8.59 8.52
CA MET A 161 4.15 9.87 8.34
C MET A 161 3.87 10.54 9.69
N LEU A 162 3.36 9.79 10.68
CA LEU A 162 3.07 10.33 12.01
C LEU A 162 4.32 10.92 12.67
N ARG A 163 5.48 10.28 12.52
CA ARG A 163 6.78 10.79 13.00
C ARG A 163 7.26 12.06 12.31
N LYS A 164 6.87 12.27 11.04
CA LYS A 164 7.20 13.52 10.33
C LYS A 164 6.31 14.67 10.77
N MET A 165 5.06 14.36 11.13
CA MET A 165 4.04 15.35 11.50
C MET A 165 4.05 15.71 12.98
N HIS A 166 4.47 14.77 13.84
CA HIS A 166 4.44 14.87 15.29
C HIS A 166 5.80 14.50 15.88
N THR A 167 6.11 14.96 17.09
CA THR A 167 7.33 14.53 17.77
C THR A 167 7.26 13.03 18.08
N ASP A 168 8.40 12.34 18.04
CA ASP A 168 8.46 10.90 18.29
C ASP A 168 7.84 10.53 19.66
N GLN A 169 8.00 11.39 20.67
CA GLN A 169 7.38 11.21 22.00
C GLN A 169 5.85 11.30 21.97
N ALA A 170 5.27 12.18 21.16
CA ALA A 170 3.83 12.27 20.99
C ALA A 170 3.26 11.01 20.31
N VAL A 171 3.96 10.49 19.30
CA VAL A 171 3.58 9.25 18.61
C VAL A 171 3.66 8.05 19.56
N ILE A 172 4.74 7.92 20.35
CA ILE A 172 4.89 6.85 21.35
C ILE A 172 3.79 6.93 22.41
N GLY A 173 3.47 8.13 22.90
CA GLY A 173 2.40 8.33 23.89
C GLY A 173 1.06 7.84 23.37
N LYS A 174 0.67 8.26 22.16
CA LYS A 174 -0.59 7.82 21.55
C LYS A 174 -0.61 6.35 21.16
N LEU A 175 0.53 5.79 20.79
CA LEU A 175 0.64 4.36 20.54
C LEU A 175 0.38 3.53 21.82
N ARG A 176 0.91 3.97 22.97
CA ARG A 176 0.64 3.34 24.27
C ARG A 176 -0.83 3.48 24.68
N GLU A 177 -1.44 4.65 24.45
CA GLU A 177 -2.87 4.85 24.68
C GLU A 177 -3.73 3.93 23.79
N CYS A 178 -3.37 3.79 22.52
CA CYS A 178 -4.06 2.90 21.58
C CYS A 178 -3.99 1.43 22.05
N MET A 179 -2.81 0.97 22.50
CA MET A 179 -2.65 -0.37 23.05
C MET A 179 -3.47 -0.61 24.32
N LYS A 180 -3.65 0.43 25.15
CA LYS A 180 -4.48 0.37 26.36
C LYS A 180 -5.98 0.35 26.02
N ALA A 181 -6.40 1.20 25.08
CA ALA A 181 -7.80 1.34 24.67
C ALA A 181 -8.29 0.15 23.83
N LYS A 182 -7.38 -0.59 23.16
CA LYS A 182 -7.68 -1.72 22.27
C LYS A 182 -8.89 -1.45 21.36
N PRO A 183 -8.90 -0.33 20.62
CA PRO A 183 -10.00 -0.01 19.74
C PRO A 183 -10.13 -1.06 18.63
N LEU A 184 -11.36 -1.29 18.17
CA LEU A 184 -11.64 -2.20 17.05
C LEU A 184 -10.89 -1.78 15.76
N GLN A 185 -10.63 -0.48 15.60
CA GLN A 185 -9.92 0.11 14.45
C GLN A 185 -8.76 0.99 14.93
N PRO A 186 -7.58 0.43 15.26
CA PRO A 186 -6.45 1.18 15.81
C PRO A 186 -5.84 2.18 14.81
N LEU A 187 -6.00 1.95 13.51
CA LEU A 187 -5.55 2.88 12.48
C LEU A 187 -6.33 4.20 12.53
N GLU A 188 -7.66 4.12 12.45
CA GLU A 188 -8.56 5.28 12.51
C GLU A 188 -8.46 5.99 13.87
N TRP A 189 -8.35 5.21 14.94
CA TRP A 189 -8.16 5.75 16.28
C TRP A 189 -6.89 6.58 16.39
N LEU A 190 -5.76 6.06 15.88
CA LEU A 190 -4.49 6.81 15.88
C LEU A 190 -4.55 8.05 14.98
N ALA A 191 -5.20 7.96 13.82
CA ALA A 191 -5.38 9.10 12.93
C ALA A 191 -6.21 10.22 13.58
N ALA A 192 -7.26 9.85 14.34
CA ALA A 192 -8.06 10.80 15.10
C ALA A 192 -7.32 11.37 16.33
N ALA A 193 -6.52 10.55 17.00
CA ALA A 193 -5.75 10.96 18.18
C ALA A 193 -4.56 11.87 17.85
N LEU A 194 -4.03 11.79 16.63
CA LEU A 194 -2.92 12.58 16.11
C LEU A 194 -3.31 13.27 14.79
N PRO A 195 -4.23 14.27 14.84
CA PRO A 195 -4.66 14.97 13.63
C PRO A 195 -3.46 15.62 12.93
N PRO A 196 -3.49 15.74 11.60
CA PRO A 196 -2.41 16.41 10.88
C PRO A 196 -2.29 17.85 11.39
N ASN A 197 -1.10 18.22 11.83
CA ASN A 197 -0.81 19.61 12.18
C ASN A 197 -1.13 20.45 10.92
N SER A 198 -2.04 21.41 11.04
CA SER A 198 -2.49 22.22 9.91
C SER A 198 -1.33 23.11 9.45
N ILE A 199 -0.43 22.55 8.65
CA ILE A 199 0.57 23.31 7.92
C ILE A 199 -0.23 24.27 7.05
N SER A 200 -0.07 25.55 7.39
CA SER A 200 -0.78 26.72 6.90
C SER A 200 -1.18 26.64 5.43
N LYS A 201 -2.37 27.18 5.14
CA LYS A 201 -2.83 27.61 3.82
C LYS A 201 -1.64 28.04 2.96
N HIS A 202 -1.57 27.54 1.72
CA HIS A 202 -0.61 27.95 0.70
C HIS A 202 -0.52 29.49 0.58
N ALA A 203 0.33 30.13 1.36
CA ALA A 203 0.70 31.53 1.25
C ALA A 203 1.77 31.68 0.16
N GLY A 204 1.40 31.38 -1.10
CA GLY A 204 2.37 31.34 -2.19
C GLY A 204 1.83 31.61 -3.59
N PHE A 205 0.56 31.98 -3.75
CA PHE A 205 0.01 32.27 -5.08
C PHE A 205 -0.30 33.76 -5.32
N GLU A 206 -0.12 34.64 -4.34
CA GLU A 206 -0.61 36.04 -4.43
C GLU A 206 0.45 37.05 -4.90
N SER A 207 1.66 36.62 -5.26
CA SER A 207 2.76 37.52 -5.62
C SER A 207 3.46 37.16 -6.93
N LYS A 208 2.69 36.85 -7.97
CA LYS A 208 3.20 36.87 -9.35
C LYS A 208 2.37 37.85 -10.18
N ASN A 209 2.81 39.12 -10.15
CA ASN A 209 2.46 40.09 -11.18
C ASN A 209 3.02 39.57 -12.51
N TYR A 210 2.17 38.96 -13.34
CA TYR A 210 2.44 38.83 -14.76
C TYR A 210 2.14 40.20 -15.39
N ARG A 211 3.22 40.94 -15.66
CA ARG A 211 3.20 42.13 -16.53
C ARG A 211 3.61 41.72 -17.93
#